data_AF-A0A9X3DF20-F1
#
_entry.id   AF-A0A9X3DF20-F1
#
_cell.length_a   1.000
_cell.length_b   1.000
_cell.length_c   1.000
_cell.angle_alpha   90.00
_cell.angle_beta   90.00
_cell.angle_gamma   90.00
#
_symmetry.space_group_name_H-M   'P 1'
#
loop_
_entity.id
_entity.type
_entity.pdbx_description
1 polymer ?
#
loop_
_entity_poly.entity_id
_entity_poly.type
_entity_poly.pdbx_seq_one_letter_code
_entity_poly.pdbx_strand_id
1 'polypeptide(L)'
;MKRLLTLLLVGVSISAFSQSFSYNKRINDIWGDWEKPPYGMFVYKLIGTTDLYNEFIIYGVNDHPSKYILKVTMFGQVVETDKKKRKEAIKSGKWYEYPAMVEYYTANMSDRFKDIIGKWPLDGYNTDFEKHYVPATVTIPPYKDKPVNYNIWFEDLGLAIQMK
;
A
#
# COMPACT_ATOMS: atom_id res chain seq x y z
N MET A 1 -47.96 -27.73 10.29
CA MET A 1 -46.50 -27.71 10.48
C MET A 1 -45.91 -26.50 9.75
N LYS A 2 -45.96 -25.33 10.40
CA LYS A 2 -45.37 -24.08 9.92
C LYS A 2 -44.46 -23.64 11.05
N ARG A 3 -43.14 -23.58 10.80
CA ARG A 3 -42.04 -23.03 11.65
C ARG A 3 -40.84 -23.98 11.58
N LEU A 4 -40.15 -24.00 10.44
CA LEU A 4 -38.82 -24.62 10.36
C LEU A 4 -38.03 -24.07 9.17
N LEU A 5 -38.03 -22.75 8.99
CA LEU A 5 -37.35 -22.12 7.85
C LEU A 5 -36.66 -20.78 8.20
N THR A 6 -36.21 -20.62 9.45
CA THR A 6 -35.54 -19.37 9.88
C THR A 6 -34.13 -19.60 10.43
N LEU A 7 -33.63 -20.84 10.45
CA LEU A 7 -32.35 -21.20 11.11
C LEU A 7 -31.23 -21.60 10.13
N LEU A 8 -31.32 -21.18 8.87
CA LEU A 8 -30.30 -21.44 7.84
C LEU A 8 -29.64 -20.15 7.29
N LEU A 9 -29.62 -19.08 8.09
CA LEU A 9 -29.14 -17.75 7.67
C LEU A 9 -27.94 -17.23 8.48
N VAL A 10 -27.32 -18.07 9.31
CA VAL A 10 -26.23 -17.65 10.24
C VAL A 10 -24.84 -18.20 9.85
N GLY A 11 -24.74 -19.05 8.83
CA GLY A 11 -23.51 -19.84 8.62
C GLY A 11 -22.50 -19.32 7.60
N VAL A 12 -22.86 -18.34 6.75
CA VAL A 12 -21.91 -17.81 5.75
C VAL A 12 -21.37 -16.50 6.28
N SER A 13 -20.44 -16.59 7.23
CA SER A 13 -19.46 -15.54 7.47
C SER A 13 -18.70 -15.37 6.16
N ILE A 14 -19.19 -14.47 5.31
CA ILE A 14 -18.47 -13.97 4.15
C ILE A 14 -17.11 -13.56 4.71
N SER A 15 -16.04 -14.22 4.26
CA SER A 15 -14.68 -13.90 4.65
C SER A 15 -14.51 -12.40 4.42
N ALA A 16 -14.52 -11.62 5.50
CA ALA A 16 -14.26 -10.20 5.40
C ALA A 16 -12.89 -10.08 4.75
N PHE A 17 -12.84 -9.50 3.56
CA PHE A 17 -11.59 -9.26 2.85
C PHE A 17 -10.70 -8.40 3.75
N SER A 18 -9.81 -9.07 4.48
CA SER A 18 -8.81 -8.39 5.29
C SER A 18 -7.85 -7.71 4.32
N GLN A 19 -7.83 -6.37 4.33
CA GLN A 19 -6.92 -5.56 3.53
C GLN A 19 -5.49 -5.78 4.00
N SER A 20 -4.87 -6.84 3.50
CA SER A 20 -3.50 -7.25 3.85
C SER A 20 -2.54 -6.90 2.74
N PHE A 21 -1.28 -6.68 3.07
CA PHE A 21 -0.25 -6.43 2.08
C PHE A 21 0.96 -7.33 2.31
N SER A 22 1.89 -7.30 1.37
CA SER A 22 3.25 -7.80 1.52
C SER A 22 4.18 -6.71 1.02
N TYR A 23 5.41 -6.65 1.52
CA TYR A 23 6.34 -5.60 1.16
C TYR A 23 7.74 -6.13 0.93
N ASN A 24 8.55 -5.36 0.21
CA ASN A 24 9.98 -5.61 0.03
C ASN A 24 10.70 -4.26 0.05
N LYS A 25 11.93 -4.24 0.53
CA LYS A 25 12.75 -3.04 0.70
C LYS A 25 13.98 -3.15 -0.18
N ARG A 26 14.32 -2.06 -0.86
CA ARG A 26 15.60 -1.90 -1.55
C ARG A 26 16.46 -0.93 -0.75
N ILE A 27 17.53 -1.45 -0.18
CA ILE A 27 18.50 -0.69 0.63
C ILE A 27 19.87 -0.93 0.03
N ASN A 28 20.67 0.13 -0.15
CA ASN A 28 21.99 0.07 -0.79
C ASN A 28 21.94 -0.70 -2.13
N ASP A 29 20.97 -0.34 -2.96
CA ASP A 29 20.73 -0.92 -4.28
C ASP A 29 20.32 -2.41 -4.35
N ILE A 30 20.15 -3.07 -3.20
CA ILE A 30 19.81 -4.51 -3.12
C ILE A 30 18.38 -4.67 -2.60
N TRP A 31 17.57 -5.44 -3.33
CA TRP A 31 16.25 -5.88 -2.86
C TRP A 31 16.39 -7.00 -1.84
N GLY A 32 15.65 -6.89 -0.75
CA GLY A 32 15.50 -7.96 0.24
C GLY A 32 14.47 -9.00 -0.17
N ASP A 33 13.92 -9.68 0.82
CA ASP A 33 12.85 -10.66 0.65
C ASP A 33 11.46 -10.04 0.80
N TRP A 34 10.45 -10.72 0.25
CA TRP A 34 9.06 -10.34 0.47
C TRP A 34 8.62 -10.73 1.88
N GLU A 35 8.22 -9.74 2.65
CA GLU A 35 7.75 -9.88 4.02
C GLU A 35 6.22 -9.65 4.09
N LYS A 36 5.60 -10.21 5.12
CA LYS A 36 4.23 -9.85 5.52
C LYS A 36 4.28 -8.92 6.72
N PRO A 37 3.28 -8.05 6.90
CA PRO A 37 3.13 -7.26 8.11
C PRO A 37 3.29 -8.14 9.36
N PRO A 38 4.18 -7.78 10.29
CA PRO A 38 4.43 -8.57 11.49
C PRO A 38 3.14 -8.76 12.26
N TYR A 39 2.83 -10.02 12.59
CA TYR A 39 1.64 -10.44 13.33
C TYR A 39 0.29 -9.92 12.77
N GLY A 40 0.22 -9.54 11.49
CA GLY A 40 -0.98 -8.92 10.92
C GLY A 40 -1.33 -7.56 11.53
N MET A 41 -0.36 -6.87 12.14
CA MET A 41 -0.56 -5.62 12.87
C MET A 41 -0.85 -4.43 11.95
N PHE A 42 -0.54 -4.53 10.66
CA PHE A 42 -0.73 -3.45 9.71
C PHE A 42 -1.58 -3.89 8.52
N VAL A 43 -2.36 -2.93 8.06
CA VAL A 43 -3.27 -3.06 6.92
C VAL A 43 -3.08 -1.85 6.00
N TYR A 44 -3.56 -1.98 4.77
CA TYR A 44 -3.61 -0.85 3.84
C TYR A 44 -5.03 -0.33 3.71
N LYS A 45 -5.18 0.91 3.25
CA LYS A 45 -6.45 1.44 2.75
C LYS A 45 -6.18 2.28 1.51
N LEU A 46 -6.90 1.99 0.44
CA LEU A 46 -6.94 2.83 -0.75
C LEU A 46 -7.84 4.04 -0.48
N ILE A 47 -7.40 5.22 -0.91
CA ILE A 47 -8.11 6.49 -0.79
C ILE A 47 -8.28 7.05 -2.20
N GLY A 48 -9.48 7.55 -2.48
CA GLY A 48 -9.88 8.02 -3.81
C GLY A 48 -11.18 7.36 -4.29
N THR A 49 -11.51 7.61 -5.55
CA THR A 49 -12.63 6.91 -6.21
C THR A 49 -12.12 5.64 -6.88
N THR A 50 -13.02 4.73 -7.27
CA THR A 50 -12.67 3.46 -7.93
C THR A 50 -11.76 3.64 -9.15
N ASP A 51 -11.88 4.78 -9.84
CA ASP A 51 -11.12 5.11 -11.06
C ASP A 51 -9.85 5.93 -10.79
N LEU A 52 -9.70 6.44 -9.56
CA LEU A 52 -8.64 7.35 -9.10
C LEU A 52 -8.10 6.88 -7.75
N TYR A 53 -7.73 5.61 -7.60
CA TYR A 53 -6.95 5.14 -6.45
C TYR A 53 -5.54 5.74 -6.48
N ASN A 54 -5.48 7.07 -6.35
CA ASN A 54 -4.31 7.91 -6.43
C ASN A 54 -3.66 8.09 -5.05
N GLU A 55 -4.27 7.57 -4.00
CA GLU A 55 -3.72 7.60 -2.67
C GLU A 55 -3.90 6.27 -1.96
N PHE A 56 -2.94 5.92 -1.12
CA PHE A 56 -3.13 4.87 -0.14
C PHE A 56 -2.36 5.14 1.14
N ILE A 57 -2.81 4.51 2.21
CA ILE A 57 -2.17 4.56 3.52
C ILE A 57 -1.90 3.15 4.05
N ILE A 58 -0.85 3.02 4.85
CA ILE A 58 -0.58 1.86 5.71
C ILE A 58 -0.80 2.31 7.16
N TYR A 59 -1.57 1.55 7.94
CA TYR A 59 -1.92 1.90 9.32
C TYR A 59 -2.09 0.65 10.19
N GLY A 60 -2.06 0.83 11.51
CA GLY A 60 -2.26 -0.25 12.47
C GLY A 60 -3.70 -0.80 12.40
N VAL A 61 -3.87 -2.12 12.47
CA VAL A 61 -5.19 -2.79 12.37
C VAL A 61 -6.18 -2.34 13.45
N ASN A 62 -5.67 -1.95 14.62
CA ASN A 62 -6.47 -1.47 15.76
C ASN A 62 -6.51 0.07 15.85
N ASP A 63 -5.86 0.77 14.91
CA ASP A 63 -5.80 2.22 14.90
C ASP A 63 -6.81 2.82 13.91
N HIS A 64 -7.21 4.06 14.19
CA HIS A 64 -7.96 4.83 13.21
C HIS A 64 -7.05 5.12 11.99
N PRO A 65 -7.54 5.04 10.73
CA PRO A 65 -6.70 5.21 9.54
C PRO A 65 -5.99 6.57 9.43
N SER A 66 -6.46 7.60 10.16
CA SER A 66 -5.75 8.89 10.26
C SER A 66 -4.42 8.82 11.00
N LYS A 67 -4.16 7.73 11.74
CA LYS A 67 -2.89 7.41 12.41
C LYS A 67 -2.00 6.51 11.53
N TYR A 68 -1.98 6.78 10.23
CA TYR A 68 -1.18 6.03 9.28
C TYR A 68 0.32 6.16 9.58
N ILE A 69 1.08 5.12 9.24
CA ILE A 69 2.54 5.09 9.35
C ILE A 69 3.22 5.49 8.04
N LEU A 70 2.47 5.41 6.95
CA LEU A 70 2.89 5.75 5.60
C LEU A 70 1.67 6.18 4.82
N LYS A 71 1.77 7.29 4.09
CA LYS A 71 0.80 7.72 3.09
C LYS A 71 1.54 7.98 1.79
N VAL A 72 0.96 7.53 0.69
CA VAL A 72 1.51 7.73 -0.65
C VAL A 72 0.43 8.34 -1.51
N THR A 73 0.72 9.54 -2.05
CA THR A 73 -0.17 10.26 -2.96
C THR A 73 0.50 10.34 -4.32
N MET A 74 -0.08 9.66 -5.32
CA MET A 74 0.37 9.62 -6.71
C MET A 74 -0.36 10.69 -7.52
N PHE A 75 0.39 11.57 -8.17
CA PHE A 75 -0.16 12.68 -8.96
C PHE A 75 -0.45 12.23 -10.40
N GLY A 76 -1.67 12.50 -10.87
CA GLY A 76 -2.08 12.19 -12.24
C GLY A 76 -2.31 10.69 -12.50
N GLN A 77 -2.32 9.85 -11.47
CA GLN A 77 -2.66 8.45 -11.64
C GLN A 77 -4.14 8.29 -12.03
N VAL A 78 -4.35 7.56 -13.12
CA VAL A 78 -5.66 7.08 -13.56
C VAL A 78 -5.55 5.58 -13.77
N VAL A 79 -6.48 4.82 -13.19
CA VAL A 79 -6.52 3.37 -13.45
C VAL A 79 -6.95 3.18 -14.91
N GLU A 80 -6.07 2.63 -15.75
CA GLU A 80 -6.40 2.39 -17.16
C GLU A 80 -7.59 1.43 -17.27
N THR A 81 -8.75 1.94 -17.71
CA THR A 81 -10.00 1.18 -17.84
C THR A 81 -10.11 0.48 -19.19
N ASP A 82 -9.34 0.89 -20.21
CA ASP A 82 -9.31 0.25 -21.52
C ASP A 82 -8.52 -1.07 -21.48
N LYS A 83 -9.25 -2.18 -21.65
CA LYS A 83 -8.70 -3.54 -21.70
C LYS A 83 -7.66 -3.72 -22.82
N LYS A 84 -7.80 -3.02 -23.95
CA LYS A 84 -6.85 -3.11 -25.07
C LYS A 84 -5.52 -2.48 -24.69
N LYS A 85 -5.54 -1.25 -24.14
CA LYS A 85 -4.34 -0.56 -23.66
C LYS A 85 -3.62 -1.34 -22.56
N ARG A 86 -4.37 -1.92 -21.59
CA ARG A 86 -3.75 -2.79 -20.57
C ARG A 86 -3.06 -4.02 -21.18
N LYS A 87 -3.66 -4.66 -22.19
CA LYS A 87 -3.02 -5.78 -22.90
C LYS A 87 -1.77 -5.36 -23.65
N GLU A 88 -1.75 -4.18 -24.25
CA GLU A 88 -0.58 -3.63 -24.92
C GLU A 88 0.55 -3.33 -23.93
N ALA A 89 0.23 -2.75 -22.77
CA ALA A 89 1.19 -2.54 -21.67
C ALA A 89 1.78 -3.88 -21.17
N ILE A 90 0.95 -4.91 -21.01
CA ILE A 90 1.43 -6.26 -20.62
C ILE A 90 2.36 -6.85 -21.69
N LYS A 91 1.99 -6.75 -22.99
CA LYS A 91 2.80 -7.27 -24.09
C LYS A 91 4.14 -6.54 -24.25
N SER A 92 4.13 -5.22 -24.05
CA SER A 92 5.33 -4.38 -24.14
C SER A 92 6.18 -4.41 -22.88
N GLY A 93 5.64 -4.88 -21.76
CA GLY A 93 6.30 -4.79 -20.46
C GLY A 93 6.46 -3.35 -19.96
N LYS A 94 5.72 -2.39 -20.51
CA LYS A 94 5.85 -0.96 -20.16
C LYS A 94 5.28 -0.69 -18.77
N TRP A 95 6.13 -0.24 -17.85
CA TRP A 95 5.70 0.15 -16.51
C TRP A 95 4.96 1.49 -16.57
N TYR A 96 3.96 1.64 -15.71
CA TYR A 96 3.36 2.95 -15.45
C TYR A 96 4.22 3.67 -14.43
N GLU A 97 4.40 4.97 -14.59
CA GLU A 97 5.24 5.81 -13.73
C GLU A 97 4.48 7.08 -13.40
N TYR A 98 4.44 7.40 -12.10
CA TYR A 98 3.71 8.54 -11.58
C TYR A 98 4.60 9.32 -10.60
N PRO A 99 4.71 10.66 -10.75
CA PRO A 99 5.26 11.49 -9.69
C PRO A 99 4.36 11.36 -8.45
N ALA A 100 4.97 11.35 -7.27
CA ALA A 100 4.26 11.11 -6.02
C ALA A 100 4.84 11.92 -4.86
N MET A 101 4.11 11.92 -3.75
CA MET A 101 4.55 12.40 -2.44
C MET A 101 4.38 11.27 -1.43
N VAL A 102 5.40 11.05 -0.62
CA VAL A 102 5.35 10.14 0.52
C VAL A 102 5.27 10.96 1.80
N GLU A 103 4.32 10.63 2.66
CA GLU A 103 4.25 11.15 4.03
C GLU A 103 4.53 10.03 5.03
N TYR A 104 5.42 10.29 5.99
CA TYR A 104 5.79 9.35 7.05
C TYR A 104 6.17 10.11 8.33
N TYR A 105 6.43 9.36 9.40
CA TYR A 105 6.79 9.91 10.71
C TYR A 105 8.11 9.32 11.20
N THR A 106 8.90 10.10 11.94
CA THR A 106 10.15 9.63 12.57
C THR A 106 10.25 10.03 14.04
N ALA A 107 10.78 9.11 14.85
CA ALA A 107 11.01 9.33 16.27
C ALA A 107 12.42 9.86 16.55
N ASN A 108 12.57 10.74 17.55
CA ASN A 108 13.84 11.08 18.19
C ASN A 108 14.96 11.48 17.20
N MET A 109 16.10 10.79 17.23
CA MET A 109 17.32 11.05 16.43
C MET A 109 17.24 10.55 14.97
N SER A 110 16.05 10.20 14.49
CA SER A 110 15.85 9.76 13.09
C SER A 110 15.31 10.94 12.30
N ASP A 111 16.08 11.41 11.32
CA ASP A 111 15.69 12.59 10.52
C ASP A 111 15.07 12.19 9.19
N ARG A 112 15.30 10.95 8.73
CA ARG A 112 14.94 10.49 7.38
C ARG A 112 14.37 9.08 7.38
N PHE A 113 13.67 8.69 6.31
CA PHE A 113 13.08 7.35 6.21
C PHE A 113 14.15 6.26 6.18
N LYS A 114 15.32 6.55 5.59
CA LYS A 114 16.47 5.62 5.59
C LYS A 114 16.91 5.19 7.00
N ASP A 115 16.64 6.02 8.02
CA ASP A 115 17.04 5.73 9.39
C ASP A 115 16.08 4.70 10.04
N ILE A 116 14.86 4.56 9.50
CA ILE A 116 13.82 3.66 10.02
C ILE A 116 13.49 2.48 9.09
N ILE A 117 13.88 2.51 7.81
CA ILE A 117 13.48 1.50 6.80
C ILE A 117 13.83 0.06 7.21
N GLY A 118 14.94 -0.14 7.93
CA GLY A 118 15.35 -1.46 8.42
C GLY A 118 14.29 -2.10 9.32
N LYS A 119 13.62 -1.30 10.15
CA LYS A 119 12.62 -1.77 11.12
C LYS A 119 11.18 -1.48 10.72
N TRP A 120 10.96 -0.67 9.68
CA TRP A 120 9.64 -0.46 9.11
C TRP A 120 8.98 -1.81 8.75
N PRO A 121 7.68 -2.03 9.01
CA PRO A 121 6.67 -1.06 9.49
C PRO A 121 6.62 -0.83 11.01
N LEU A 122 7.43 -1.53 11.82
CA LEU A 122 7.32 -1.48 13.29
C LEU A 122 7.80 -0.18 13.94
N ASP A 123 8.71 0.58 13.32
CA ASP A 123 9.20 1.85 13.89
C ASP A 123 8.43 3.08 13.35
N GLY A 124 7.36 2.88 12.57
CA GLY A 124 6.59 3.96 11.94
C GLY A 124 5.48 4.56 12.79
N TYR A 125 5.57 4.57 14.11
CA TYR A 125 4.42 4.89 14.97
C TYR A 125 4.32 6.35 15.38
N ASN A 126 3.08 6.79 15.59
CA ASN A 126 2.63 7.99 16.32
C ASN A 126 2.60 9.31 15.53
N THR A 127 1.41 9.92 15.49
CA THR A 127 1.19 11.28 15.01
C THR A 127 1.90 12.35 15.85
N ASP A 128 2.38 11.98 17.04
CA ASP A 128 3.18 12.85 17.92
C ASP A 128 4.65 12.95 17.48
N PHE A 129 5.06 12.19 16.46
CA PHE A 129 6.40 12.23 15.88
C PHE A 129 6.51 13.26 14.76
N GLU A 130 7.75 13.59 14.39
CA GLU A 130 7.99 14.54 13.31
C GLU A 130 7.46 13.97 12.00
N LYS A 131 6.63 14.76 11.31
CA LYS A 131 6.01 14.38 10.05
C LYS A 131 6.83 14.90 8.89
N HIS A 132 7.14 14.02 7.95
CA HIS A 132 7.93 14.31 6.76
C HIS A 132 7.07 14.22 5.51
N TYR A 133 7.41 15.05 4.52
CA TYR A 133 6.82 15.06 3.18
C TYR A 133 7.97 14.99 2.17
N VAL A 134 8.09 13.87 1.46
CA VAL A 134 9.24 13.64 0.57
C VAL A 134 8.75 13.34 -0.85
N PRO A 135 9.29 14.05 -1.87
CA PRO A 135 9.04 13.72 -3.27
C PRO A 135 9.42 12.28 -3.57
N ALA A 136 8.57 11.60 -4.34
CA ALA A 136 8.75 10.21 -4.71
C ALA A 136 8.37 9.97 -6.17
N THR A 137 8.77 8.81 -6.68
CA THR A 137 8.24 8.25 -7.92
C THR A 137 7.60 6.92 -7.61
N VAL A 138 6.38 6.69 -8.07
CA VAL A 138 5.74 5.37 -7.97
C VAL A 138 5.71 4.74 -9.35
N THR A 139 6.27 3.54 -9.44
CA THR A 139 6.18 2.71 -10.64
C THR A 139 5.29 1.50 -10.39
N ILE A 140 4.45 1.18 -11.36
CA ILE A 140 3.48 0.08 -11.29
C ILE A 140 3.71 -0.84 -12.50
N PRO A 141 3.95 -2.15 -12.29
CA PRO A 141 4.08 -3.07 -13.41
C PRO A 141 2.75 -3.21 -14.16
N PRO A 142 2.77 -3.61 -15.45
CA PRO A 142 1.56 -3.92 -16.19
C PRO A 142 0.62 -4.86 -15.43
N TYR A 143 -0.67 -4.56 -15.44
CA TYR A 143 -1.70 -5.32 -14.71
C TYR A 143 -2.92 -5.63 -15.59
N LYS A 144 -3.63 -6.70 -15.23
CA LYS A 144 -4.79 -7.19 -15.99
C LYS A 144 -6.08 -6.46 -15.64
N ASP A 145 -6.34 -6.28 -14.34
CA ASP A 145 -7.61 -5.76 -13.83
C ASP A 145 -7.39 -4.45 -13.06
N LYS A 146 -6.71 -4.52 -11.92
CA LYS A 146 -6.31 -3.36 -11.11
C LYS A 146 -4.85 -3.46 -10.68
N PRO A 147 -4.18 -2.34 -10.41
CA PRO A 147 -2.83 -2.35 -9.85
C PRO A 147 -2.85 -2.96 -8.45
N VAL A 148 -1.92 -3.87 -8.20
CA VAL A 148 -1.72 -4.52 -6.89
C VAL A 148 -0.29 -4.42 -6.40
N ASN A 149 0.67 -4.11 -7.27
CA ASN A 149 2.08 -3.94 -6.92
C ASN A 149 2.46 -2.49 -7.17
N TYR A 150 3.07 -1.85 -6.17
CA TYR A 150 3.50 -0.46 -6.22
C TYR A 150 4.95 -0.42 -5.76
N ASN A 151 5.85 0.08 -6.61
CA ASN A 151 7.24 0.31 -6.24
C ASN A 151 7.42 1.81 -6.03
N ILE A 152 7.70 2.21 -4.79
CA ILE A 152 7.80 3.58 -4.34
C ILE A 152 9.29 3.91 -4.20
N TRP A 153 9.73 4.95 -4.88
CA TRP A 153 11.13 5.37 -4.95
C TRP A 153 11.28 6.75 -4.31
N PHE A 154 12.04 6.84 -3.24
CA PHE A 154 12.25 8.08 -2.47
C PHE A 154 13.50 7.94 -1.61
N GLU A 155 14.22 9.03 -1.39
CA GLU A 155 15.43 9.07 -0.55
C GLU A 155 16.51 8.03 -0.91
N ASP A 156 16.70 7.72 -2.20
CA ASP A 156 17.61 6.66 -2.68
C ASP A 156 17.23 5.23 -2.21
N LEU A 157 16.00 5.06 -1.74
CA LEU A 157 15.43 3.79 -1.31
C LEU A 157 14.34 3.33 -2.29
N GLY A 158 14.08 2.03 -2.25
CA GLY A 158 12.90 1.43 -2.87
C GLY A 158 12.02 0.75 -1.82
N LEU A 159 10.71 0.98 -1.88
CA LEU A 159 9.73 0.25 -1.10
C LEU A 159 8.68 -0.34 -2.03
N ALA A 160 8.69 -1.65 -2.19
CA ALA A 160 7.69 -2.37 -2.95
C ALA A 160 6.54 -2.78 -2.02
N ILE A 161 5.30 -2.51 -2.40
CA ILE A 161 4.09 -2.89 -1.68
C ILE A 161 3.19 -3.68 -2.63
N GLN A 162 2.84 -4.90 -2.23
CA GLN A 162 1.85 -5.74 -2.86
C GLN A 162 0.58 -5.77 -2.02
N MET A 163 -0.51 -5.19 -2.53
CA MET A 163 -1.83 -5.16 -1.89
C MET A 163 -2.66 -6.38 -2.29
N LYS A 164 -3.33 -7.01 -1.32
CA LYS A 164 -4.14 -8.22 -1.51
C LYS A 164 -5.62 -7.97 -1.22
#